data_AF-A0A348Y8H8-F1
#
_entry.id   AF-A0A348Y8H8-F1
#
_cell.length_a   1.000
_cell.length_b   1.000
_cell.length_c   1.000
_cell.angle_alpha   90.00
_cell.angle_beta   90.00
_cell.angle_gamma   90.00
#
_symmetry.space_group_name_H-M   'P 1'
#
loop_
_entity.id
_entity.type
_entity.pdbx_description
1 polymer ?
#
loop_
_entity_poly.entity_id
_entity_poly.type
_entity_poly.pdbx_seq_one_letter_code
_entity_poly.pdbx_strand_id
1 'polypeptide(L)' 'MASKVDLSPIYEFLGARTSQAWVNAAIDNLPLIIQDHANCEKKAAGTAMNLIFRYEFSYDLQRKLAQLIREEMLHYEQV' A
#
# COMPACT_ATOMS: atom_id res chain seq x y z
N MET A 1 -25.08 5.42 -11.12
CA MET A 1 -24.14 4.41 -11.65
C MET A 1 -22.73 4.88 -11.30
N ALA A 2 -21.99 4.15 -10.47
CA ALA A 2 -20.63 4.54 -10.09
C ALA A 2 -19.75 4.54 -11.35
N SER A 3 -19.00 5.63 -11.59
CA SER A 3 -18.05 5.67 -12.71
C SER A 3 -17.00 4.59 -12.48
N LYS A 4 -16.81 3.72 -13.46
CA LYS A 4 -15.80 2.66 -13.39
C LYS A 4 -14.42 3.32 -13.37
N VAL A 5 -13.65 3.12 -12.30
CA VAL A 5 -12.26 3.58 -12.21
C VAL A 5 -11.47 2.91 -13.33
N ASP A 6 -10.72 3.69 -14.11
CA ASP A 6 -9.84 3.15 -15.14
C ASP A 6 -8.59 2.54 -14.50
N LEU A 7 -8.41 1.23 -14.71
CA LEU A 7 -7.29 0.45 -14.18
C LEU A 7 -6.21 0.17 -15.23
N SER A 8 -6.38 0.62 -16.47
CA SER A 8 -5.43 0.40 -17.58
C SER A 8 -3.98 0.76 -17.20
N PRO A 9 -3.70 1.90 -16.53
CA PRO A 9 -2.34 2.25 -16.14
C PRO A 9 -1.68 1.24 -15.17
N ILE A 10 -2.45 0.67 -14.24
CA ILE A 10 -1.96 -0.32 -13.29
C ILE A 10 -1.59 -1.61 -14.01
N TYR A 11 -2.44 -1.98 -14.96
CA TYR A 11 -2.31 -3.19 -15.74
C TYR A 11 -1.20 -3.18 -16.78
N GLU A 12 -0.83 -2.00 -17.27
CA GLU A 12 0.32 -1.78 -18.15
C GLU A 12 1.64 -1.72 -17.36
N PHE A 13 1.60 -1.18 -16.13
CA PHE A 13 2.77 -1.13 -15.24
C PHE A 13 3.17 -2.50 -14.68
N LEU A 14 2.19 -3.33 -14.29
CA LEU A 14 2.44 -4.64 -13.69
C LEU A 14 2.73 -5.71 -14.73
N GLY A 15 3.78 -6.51 -14.52
CA GLY A 15 4.20 -7.57 -15.46
C GLY A 15 3.28 -8.81 -15.50
N ALA A 16 2.34 -8.95 -14.57
CA ALA A 16 1.37 -10.05 -14.54
C ALA A 16 0.11 -9.66 -13.74
N ARG A 17 -0.97 -10.43 -13.93
CA ARG A 17 -2.17 -10.35 -13.08
C ARG A 17 -2.02 -11.26 -11.86
N THR A 18 -2.69 -10.90 -10.76
CA THR A 18 -2.86 -11.79 -9.61
C THR A 18 -3.50 -13.10 -10.05
N SER A 19 -2.91 -14.24 -9.68
CA SER A 19 -3.41 -15.54 -10.09
C SER A 19 -4.67 -15.92 -9.33
N GLN A 20 -5.57 -16.69 -9.97
CA GLN A 20 -6.77 -17.19 -9.30
C GLN A 20 -6.44 -18.09 -8.10
N ALA A 21 -5.33 -18.84 -8.16
CA ALA A 21 -4.87 -19.67 -7.05
C ALA A 21 -4.55 -18.84 -5.80
N TRP A 22 -3.93 -17.66 -5.95
CA TRP A 22 -3.68 -16.76 -4.82
C TRP A 22 -4.99 -16.21 -4.24
N VAL A 23 -5.93 -15.80 -5.11
CA VAL A 23 -7.24 -15.29 -4.67
C VAL A 23 -8.01 -16.35 -3.87
N ASN A 24 -8.04 -17.59 -4.36
CA ASN A 24 -8.70 -18.69 -3.65
C ASN A 24 -8.07 -18.92 -2.27
N ALA A 25 -6.74 -18.99 -2.20
CA ALA A 25 -6.02 -19.18 -0.93
C ALA A 25 -6.23 -18.03 0.07
N ALA A 26 -6.31 -16.79 -0.42
CA ALA A 26 -6.56 -15.60 0.39
C ALA A 26 -7.98 -15.61 0.99
N ILE A 27 -8.99 -15.99 0.20
CA ILE A 27 -10.38 -16.11 0.66
C ILE A 27 -10.50 -17.19 1.74
N ASP A 28 -9.82 -18.32 1.57
CA ASP A 28 -9.83 -19.43 2.54
C ASP A 28 -9.17 -19.07 3.88
N ASN A 29 -8.31 -18.03 3.92
CA ASN A 29 -7.53 -17.64 5.10
C ASN A 29 -7.61 -16.13 5.38
N LEU A 30 -8.80 -15.54 5.28
CA LEU A 30 -8.99 -14.10 5.38
C LEU A 30 -8.41 -13.46 6.67
N PRO A 31 -8.52 -14.05 7.88
CA PRO A 31 -7.93 -13.47 9.09
C PRO A 31 -6.40 -13.29 8.99
N LEU A 32 -5.70 -14.24 8.35
CA LEU A 32 -4.26 -14.15 8.14
C LEU A 32 -3.92 -13.02 7.15
N ILE A 33 -4.71 -12.88 6.09
CA ILE A 33 -4.53 -11.81 5.10
C ILE A 33 -4.75 -10.43 5.72
N ILE A 34 -5.78 -10.26 6.56
CA ILE A 34 -6.04 -8.99 7.25
C ILE A 34 -4.89 -8.64 8.20
N GLN A 35 -4.37 -9.62 8.96
CA GLN A 35 -3.21 -9.38 9.82
C GLN A 35 -1.96 -9.00 9.03
N ASP A 36 -1.68 -9.69 7.91
CA ASP A 36 -0.54 -9.33 7.05
C ASP A 36 -0.75 -7.97 6.36
N HIS A 37 -1.98 -7.62 6.01
CA HIS A 37 -2.34 -6.31 5.45
C HIS A 37 -2.03 -5.20 6.46
N ALA A 38 -2.47 -5.30 7.71
CA ALA A 38 -2.11 -4.34 8.76
C ALA A 38 -0.57 -4.22 8.87
N ASN A 39 0.14 -5.34 8.87
CA ASN A 39 1.61 -5.30 8.89
C ASN A 39 2.20 -4.59 7.66
N CYS A 40 1.59 -4.74 6.48
CA CYS A 40 2.01 -4.05 5.26
C CYS A 40 1.84 -2.53 5.35
N GLU A 41 0.72 -2.03 5.89
CA GLU A 41 0.51 -0.58 6.08
C GLU A 41 1.54 0.02 7.04
N LYS A 42 1.77 -0.66 8.17
CA LYS A 42 2.83 -0.27 9.12
C LYS A 42 4.22 -0.26 8.47
N LYS A 43 4.54 -1.25 7.64
CA LYS A 43 5.83 -1.32 6.91
C LYS A 43 5.94 -0.21 5.85
N ALA A 44 4.84 0.17 5.18
CA ALA A 44 4.82 1.27 4.23
C ALA A 44 5.14 2.60 4.92
N ALA A 45 4.46 2.90 6.04
CA ALA A 45 4.75 4.06 6.88
C ALA A 45 6.22 4.05 7.39
N GLY A 46 6.70 2.90 7.86
CA GLY A 46 8.08 2.75 8.33
C GLY A 46 9.12 2.99 7.22
N THR A 47 8.86 2.48 6.01
CA THR A 47 9.71 2.73 4.83
C THR A 47 9.75 4.21 4.49
N ALA A 48 8.60 4.88 4.46
CA ALA A 48 8.51 6.31 4.17
C ALA A 48 9.27 7.14 5.22
N MET A 49 9.18 6.78 6.51
CA MET A 49 9.94 7.42 7.58
C MET A 49 11.45 7.28 7.38
N ASN A 50 11.92 6.08 7.03
CA ASN A 50 13.35 5.84 6.72
C ASN A 50 13.84 6.70 5.55
N LEU A 51 13.00 6.91 4.53
CA LEU A 51 13.33 7.76 3.39
C LEU A 51 13.42 9.24 3.77
N ILE A 52 12.58 9.73 4.69
CA ILE A 52 12.68 11.11 5.21
C ILE A 52 14.05 11.35 5.85
N PHE A 53 14.50 10.44 6.73
CA PHE A 53 15.81 10.55 7.35
C PHE A 53 16.97 10.43 6.35
N ARG A 54 16.83 9.58 5.33
CA ARG A 54 17.87 9.38 4.32
C ARG A 54 18.05 10.58 3.38
N TYR A 55 16.96 11.29 3.07
CA TYR A 55 16.94 12.36 2.08
C TYR A 55 16.61 13.71 2.71
N GLU A 56 17.42 14.11 3.70
CA GLU A 56 17.18 15.28 4.58
C GLU A 56 17.11 16.65 3.87
N PHE A 57 17.66 16.77 2.66
CA PHE A 57 17.63 18.02 1.88
C PHE A 57 16.60 18.02 0.74
N SER A 58 15.84 16.94 0.58
CA SER A 58 14.81 16.82 -0.46
C SER A 58 13.44 17.24 0.07
N TYR A 59 13.22 18.55 0.24
CA TYR A 59 12.00 19.10 0.86
C TYR A 59 10.69 18.61 0.24
N ASP A 60 10.59 18.61 -1.09
CA ASP A 60 9.36 18.14 -1.78
C ASP A 60 9.10 16.66 -1.56
N LEU A 61 10.15 15.85 -1.52
CA LEU A 61 10.05 14.41 -1.22
C LEU A 61 9.59 14.21 0.22
N GLN A 62 10.20 14.90 1.18
CA GLN A 62 9.83 14.78 2.59
C GLN A 62 8.39 15.16 2.85
N ARG A 63 7.91 16.25 2.24
CA ARG A 63 6.51 16.68 2.39
C ARG A 63 5.54 15.59 1.90
N LYS A 64 5.82 14.99 0.74
CA LYS A 64 5.02 13.89 0.17
C LYS A 64 5.08 12.64 1.04
N LEU A 65 6.27 12.25 1.51
CA LEU A 65 6.44 11.10 2.40
C LEU A 65 5.77 11.30 3.75
N ALA A 66 5.83 12.49 4.33
CA ALA A 66 5.14 12.79 5.60
C ALA A 66 3.62 12.67 5.46
N GLN A 67 3.08 13.04 4.29
CA GLN A 67 1.67 12.83 3.98
C GLN A 67 1.34 11.35 3.84
N LEU A 68 2.14 10.60 3.07
CA LEU A 68 2.02 9.15 2.93
C LEU A 68 2.02 8.44 4.27
N ILE A 69 2.95 8.77 5.19
CA ILE A 69 3.01 8.15 6.52
C ILE A 69 1.69 8.30 7.27
N ARG A 70 1.04 9.47 7.20
CA ARG A 70 -0.24 9.69 7.89
C ARG A 70 -1.35 8.87 7.25
N GLU A 71 -1.40 8.82 5.93
CA GLU A 71 -2.38 8.02 5.18
C GLU A 71 -2.24 6.52 5.53
N GLU A 72 -1.03 5.97 5.52
CA GLU A 72 -0.82 4.54 5.84
C GLU A 72 -1.06 4.21 7.31
N MET A 73 -0.79 5.13 8.24
CA MET A 73 -1.14 4.92 9.65
C MET A 73 -2.65 4.96 9.88
N LEU A 74 -3.40 5.76 9.10
CA LEU A 74 -4.87 5.71 9.12
C LEU A 74 -5.39 4.40 8.53
N HIS A 75 -4.79 3.89 7.45
CA HIS A 75 -5.13 2.55 6.93
C HIS A 75 -4.85 1.47 7.97
N TYR A 76 -3.69 1.51 8.65
CA TYR A 76 -3.35 0.57 9.71
C TYR A 76 -4.38 0.53 10.85
N GLU A 77 -4.93 1.68 11.24
CA GLU A 77 -5.97 1.76 12.29
C GLU A 77 -7.33 1.22 11.84
N GLN A 78 -7.58 1.15 10.53
CA GLN A 78 -8.84 0.69 9.94
C GLN A 78 -8.89 -0.82 9.65
N VAL A 79 -7.72 -1.49 9.62
CA VAL A 79 -7.57 -2.92 9.36
C VAL A 79 -7.73 -3.72 10.66
#